data_AF-A0A7C7K425-F1
#
_entry.id   AF-A0A7C7K425-F1
#
_cell.length_a   1.000
_cell.length_b   1.000
_cell.length_c   1.000
_cell.angle_alpha   90.00
_cell.angle_beta   90.00
_cell.angle_gamma   90.00
#
_symmetry.space_group_name_H-M   'P 1'
#
loop_
_entity.id
_entity.type
_entity.pdbx_description
1 polymer ?
#
loop_
_entity_poly.entity_id
_entity_poly.type
_entity_poly.pdbx_seq_one_letter_code
_entity_poly.pdbx_strand_id
1 'polypeptide(L)'
;MFSLDYLHHQVIHYPIALLSISIFFDFLAIYFKNHKLFFSGWCTLLTGALLSVVAIITGFIADIVYGHMSEPFPIFQTHGSTQIIAAIFFIGLCLWRYSNNHIHTRPPAGYFILGVISVCILLYGSHLGAGLAGHY
;
A
#
# COMPACT_ATOMS: atom_id res chain seq x y z
N MET A 1 12.44 -1.58 26.69
CA MET A 1 11.65 -2.80 26.44
C MET A 1 11.13 -2.73 25.02
N PHE A 2 11.34 -3.78 24.23
CA PHE A 2 10.67 -3.92 22.93
C PHE A 2 9.21 -4.26 23.22
N SER A 3 8.29 -3.39 22.82
CA SER A 3 6.86 -3.61 23.01
C SER A 3 6.20 -3.69 21.64
N LEU A 4 5.39 -4.75 21.46
CA LEU A 4 4.85 -5.14 20.15
C LEU A 4 3.88 -4.09 19.58
N ASP A 5 3.30 -3.24 20.42
CA ASP A 5 2.43 -2.12 20.07
C ASP A 5 3.15 -1.00 19.29
N TYR A 6 4.48 -0.84 19.45
CA TYR A 6 5.25 0.14 18.69
C TYR A 6 5.73 -0.37 17.33
N LEU A 7 5.67 -1.68 17.09
CA LEU A 7 6.14 -2.26 15.82
C LEU A 7 5.40 -1.72 14.62
N HIS A 8 4.08 -1.47 14.76
CA HIS A 8 3.26 -0.95 13.67
C HIS A 8 3.84 0.36 13.10
N HIS A 9 4.19 1.31 13.97
CA HIS A 9 4.78 2.59 13.58
C HIS A 9 6.11 2.46 12.82
N GLN A 10 6.88 1.40 13.09
CA GLN A 10 8.13 1.14 12.38
C GLN A 10 7.88 0.49 11.01
N VAL A 11 6.87 -0.37 10.92
CA VAL A 11 6.60 -1.18 9.72
C VAL A 11 5.80 -0.42 8.66
N ILE A 12 4.91 0.51 9.05
CA ILE A 12 3.96 1.15 8.12
C ILE A 12 4.63 1.92 6.97
N HIS A 13 5.83 2.45 7.16
CA HIS A 13 6.50 3.25 6.13
C HIS A 13 6.95 2.42 4.92
N TYR A 14 7.27 1.14 5.11
CA TYR A 14 7.71 0.27 4.03
C TYR A 14 6.64 0.05 2.95
N PRO A 15 5.42 -0.44 3.27
CA PRO A 15 4.39 -0.58 2.25
C PRO A 15 3.97 0.76 1.66
N ILE A 16 3.90 1.85 2.45
CA ILE A 16 3.55 3.18 1.92
C ILE A 16 4.51 3.58 0.80
N ALA A 17 5.82 3.48 1.04
CA ALA A 17 6.84 3.84 0.07
C ALA A 17 6.88 2.86 -1.12
N LEU A 18 6.88 1.55 -0.87
CA LEU A 18 7.05 0.53 -1.91
C LEU A 18 5.85 0.42 -2.85
N LEU A 19 4.63 0.56 -2.33
CA LEU A 19 3.42 0.56 -3.15
C LEU A 19 3.36 1.82 -4.00
N SER A 20 3.70 2.98 -3.44
CA SER A 20 3.76 4.24 -4.20
C SER A 20 4.85 4.22 -5.28
N ILE A 21 6.05 3.73 -4.95
CA ILE A 21 7.16 3.67 -5.92
C ILE A 21 6.91 2.65 -7.03
N SER A 22 6.09 1.62 -6.79
CA SER A 22 5.75 0.64 -7.83
C SER A 22 5.06 1.29 -9.03
N ILE A 23 4.07 2.15 -8.77
CA ILE A 23 3.34 2.89 -9.79
C ILE A 23 4.24 3.96 -10.42
N PHE A 24 5.09 4.61 -9.61
CA PHE A 24 6.09 5.55 -10.12
C PHE A 24 7.06 4.88 -11.11
N PHE A 25 7.57 3.68 -10.81
CA PHE A 25 8.43 2.94 -11.73
C PHE A 25 7.71 2.56 -13.02
N ASP A 26 6.42 2.21 -12.96
CA ASP A 26 5.63 1.93 -14.16
C ASP A 26 5.52 3.18 -15.06
N PHE A 27 5.38 4.39 -14.48
CA PHE A 27 5.43 5.64 -15.24
C PHE A 27 6.83 5.94 -15.79
N LEU A 28 7.89 5.74 -15.00
CA LEU A 28 9.26 5.90 -15.48
C LEU A 28 9.60 4.94 -16.63
N ALA A 29 9.09 3.71 -16.59
CA ALA A 29 9.26 2.72 -17.65
C ALA A 29 8.74 3.25 -18.99
N ILE A 30 7.57 3.92 -18.98
CA ILE A 30 6.99 4.55 -20.16
C ILE A 30 7.81 5.77 -20.59
N TYR A 31 8.12 6.67 -19.64
CA TYR A 31 8.82 7.92 -19.92
C TYR A 31 10.21 7.68 -20.54
N PHE A 32 11.00 6.78 -19.95
CA PHE A 32 12.33 6.43 -20.44
C PHE A 32 12.33 5.36 -21.54
N LYS A 33 11.16 4.83 -21.92
CA LYS A 33 11.03 3.68 -22.85
C LYS A 33 11.91 2.49 -22.41
N ASN A 34 12.05 2.30 -21.10
CA ASN A 34 12.89 1.25 -20.51
C ASN A 34 12.02 0.17 -19.86
N HIS A 35 11.78 -0.91 -20.61
CA HIS A 35 10.93 -2.02 -20.16
C HIS A 35 11.45 -2.74 -18.90
N LYS A 36 12.75 -2.64 -18.56
CA LYS A 36 13.28 -3.21 -17.32
C LYS A 36 12.67 -2.58 -16.07
N LEU A 37 12.23 -1.32 -16.17
CA LEU A 37 11.58 -0.62 -15.06
C LEU A 37 10.20 -1.19 -14.73
N PHE A 38 9.52 -1.87 -15.67
CA PHE A 38 8.29 -2.61 -15.33
C PHE A 38 8.58 -3.73 -14.35
N PHE A 39 9.69 -4.44 -14.51
CA PHE A 39 10.10 -5.47 -13.55
C PHE A 39 10.39 -4.87 -12.17
N SER A 40 11.10 -3.73 -12.12
CA SER A 40 11.32 -3.00 -10.87
C SER A 40 10.01 -2.55 -10.20
N GLY A 41 9.06 -2.06 -10.98
CA GLY A 41 7.71 -1.73 -10.52
C GLY A 41 6.99 -2.95 -9.95
N TRP A 42 7.08 -4.10 -10.61
CA TRP A 42 6.46 -5.33 -10.12
C TRP A 42 7.13 -5.87 -8.85
N CYS A 43 8.46 -5.86 -8.76
CA CYS A 43 9.17 -6.28 -7.55
C CYS A 43 8.80 -5.41 -6.34
N THR A 44 8.76 -4.09 -6.52
CA THR A 44 8.37 -3.17 -5.44
C THR A 44 6.89 -3.31 -5.08
N LEU A 45 6.01 -3.54 -6.05
CA LEU A 45 4.60 -3.88 -5.81
C LEU A 45 4.45 -5.15 -4.97
N LEU A 46 5.16 -6.22 -5.34
CA LEU A 46 5.12 -7.50 -4.63
C LEU A 46 5.64 -7.34 -3.19
N THR A 47 6.80 -6.72 -3.01
CA THR A 47 7.38 -6.50 -1.68
C THR A 47 6.49 -5.58 -0.83
N GLY A 48 5.96 -4.50 -1.42
CA GLY A 48 5.02 -3.61 -0.75
C GLY A 48 3.72 -4.32 -0.35
N ALA A 49 3.18 -5.18 -1.22
CA ALA A 49 1.99 -5.98 -0.93
C ALA A 49 2.23 -6.95 0.24
N LEU A 50 3.34 -7.68 0.24
CA LEU A 50 3.71 -8.57 1.35
C LEU A 50 3.89 -7.80 2.66
N LEU A 51 4.57 -6.65 2.63
CA LEU A 51 4.76 -5.81 3.82
C LEU A 51 3.48 -5.11 4.27
N SER A 52 2.51 -4.88 3.38
CA SER A 52 1.20 -4.36 3.76
C SER A 52 0.42 -5.36 4.63
N VAL A 53 0.54 -6.67 4.33
CA VAL A 53 -0.02 -7.73 5.18
C VAL A 53 0.64 -7.71 6.57
N VAL A 54 1.97 -7.55 6.63
CA VAL A 54 2.69 -7.42 7.91
C VAL A 54 2.24 -6.16 8.67
N ALA A 55 2.06 -5.04 7.98
CA ALA A 55 1.57 -3.79 8.56
C ALA A 55 0.15 -3.92 9.12
N ILE A 56 -0.74 -4.65 8.43
CA ILE A 56 -2.10 -4.95 8.92
C ILE A 56 -2.04 -5.80 10.19
N ILE A 57 -1.25 -6.87 10.20
CA ILE A 57 -1.11 -7.76 11.36
C ILE A 57 -0.58 -6.96 12.57
N THR A 58 0.49 -6.20 12.38
CA THR A 58 1.06 -5.35 13.45
C THR A 58 0.11 -4.24 13.88
N GLY A 59 -0.72 -3.73 12.96
CA GLY A 59 -1.78 -2.76 13.26
C GLY A 59 -2.83 -3.33 14.20
N PHE A 60 -3.33 -4.54 13.92
CA PHE A 60 -4.26 -5.22 14.83
C PHE A 60 -3.65 -5.55 16.19
N ILE A 61 -2.36 -5.87 16.24
CA ILE A 61 -1.65 -6.07 17.53
C ILE A 61 -1.62 -4.76 18.33
N ALA A 62 -1.28 -3.64 17.70
CA ALA A 62 -1.32 -2.33 18.35
C ALA A 62 -2.75 -1.96 18.78
N ASP A 63 -3.74 -2.31 17.95
CA ASP A 63 -5.15 -1.99 18.21
C ASP A 63 -5.72 -2.67 19.46
N ILE A 64 -5.15 -3.77 19.93
CA ILE A 64 -5.52 -4.36 21.24
C ILE A 64 -5.39 -3.34 22.37
N VAL A 65 -4.46 -2.39 22.25
CA VAL A 65 -4.22 -1.33 23.23
C VAL A 65 -5.02 -0.07 22.91
N TYR A 66 -5.08 0.32 21.63
CA TYR A 66 -5.65 1.62 21.23
C TYR A 66 -7.14 1.59 20.85
N GLY A 67 -7.66 0.44 20.41
CA GLY A 67 -9.08 0.22 20.11
C GLY A 67 -9.63 0.99 18.90
N HIS A 68 -8.78 1.46 17.99
CA HIS A 68 -9.17 2.24 16.81
C HIS A 68 -9.92 1.42 15.74
N MET A 69 -9.88 0.08 15.76
CA MET A 69 -10.63 -0.79 14.84
C MET A 69 -11.93 -1.36 15.45
N SER A 70 -12.35 -0.89 16.63
CA SER A 70 -13.63 -1.29 17.24
C SER A 70 -14.85 -0.86 16.41
N GLU A 71 -14.78 0.29 15.74
CA GLU A 71 -15.82 0.83 14.85
C GLU A 71 -15.21 1.05 13.44
N PRO A 72 -15.12 0.01 12.59
CA PRO A 72 -14.38 0.09 11.32
C PRO A 72 -15.11 0.89 10.22
N PHE A 73 -16.33 1.37 10.48
CA PHE A 73 -17.13 2.13 9.54
C PHE A 73 -17.37 3.56 10.06
N PRO A 74 -17.42 4.55 9.15
CA PRO A 74 -17.28 4.47 7.70
C PRO A 74 -15.84 4.23 7.24
N ILE A 75 -15.65 3.44 6.17
CA ILE A 75 -14.31 2.97 5.77
C ILE A 75 -13.32 4.12 5.56
N PHE A 76 -13.72 5.16 4.85
CA PHE A 76 -12.87 6.33 4.55
C PHE A 76 -12.76 7.35 5.70
N GLN A 77 -13.26 7.04 6.89
CA GLN A 77 -13.08 7.88 8.07
C GLN A 77 -12.12 7.24 9.08
N THR A 78 -11.80 5.95 8.91
CA THR A 78 -10.88 5.24 9.79
C THR A 78 -9.58 4.94 9.06
N HIS A 79 -8.46 5.15 9.76
CA HIS A 79 -7.13 4.82 9.25
C HIS A 79 -7.04 3.35 8.83
N GLY A 80 -7.41 2.43 9.72
CA GLY A 80 -7.24 0.99 9.50
C GLY A 80 -8.07 0.47 8.34
N SER A 81 -9.36 0.80 8.25
CA SER A 81 -10.20 0.34 7.13
C SER A 81 -9.75 0.93 5.80
N THR A 82 -9.37 2.22 5.77
CA THR A 82 -8.83 2.85 4.55
C THR A 82 -7.54 2.16 4.08
N GLN A 83 -6.63 1.84 5.00
CA GLN A 83 -5.38 1.15 4.68
C GLN A 83 -5.60 -0.30 4.23
N ILE A 84 -6.56 -1.02 4.82
CA ILE A 84 -6.92 -2.37 4.39
C ILE A 84 -7.48 -2.33 2.96
N ILE A 85 -8.33 -1.36 2.61
CA ILE A 85 -8.81 -1.19 1.23
C ILE A 85 -7.64 -0.91 0.27
N ALA A 86 -6.73 -0.01 0.64
CA ALA A 86 -5.55 0.27 -0.18
C ALA A 86 -4.74 -1.01 -0.43
N ALA A 87 -4.47 -1.80 0.62
CA ALA A 87 -3.76 -3.06 0.53
C ALA A 87 -4.47 -4.06 -0.39
N ILE A 88 -5.79 -4.20 -0.30
CA ILE A 88 -6.59 -5.07 -1.18
C ILE A 88 -6.42 -4.67 -2.65
N PHE A 89 -6.48 -3.38 -2.97
CA PHE A 89 -6.27 -2.93 -4.34
C PHE A 89 -4.85 -3.20 -4.85
N PHE A 90 -3.83 -2.95 -4.04
CA PHE A 90 -2.44 -3.22 -4.45
C PHE A 90 -2.15 -4.72 -4.58
N ILE A 91 -2.68 -5.56 -3.69
CA ILE A 91 -2.61 -7.02 -3.84
C ILE A 91 -3.32 -7.45 -5.13
N GLY A 92 -4.49 -6.90 -5.42
CA GLY A 92 -5.22 -7.12 -6.67
C GLY A 92 -4.42 -6.73 -7.91
N LEU A 93 -3.76 -5.56 -7.90
CA LEU A 93 -2.86 -5.11 -8.98
C LEU A 93 -1.65 -6.03 -9.14
N CYS A 94 -1.08 -6.51 -8.04
CA CYS A 94 0.05 -7.45 -8.05
C CYS A 94 -0.34 -8.77 -8.71
N LEU A 95 -1.48 -9.33 -8.30
CA LEU A 95 -2.06 -10.54 -8.86
C LEU A 95 -2.45 -10.35 -10.32
N TRP A 96 -3.05 -9.21 -10.68
CA TRP A 96 -3.35 -8.87 -12.08
C TRP A 96 -2.09 -9.00 -12.94
N ARG A 97 -0.99 -8.34 -12.55
CA ARG A 97 0.25 -8.36 -13.35
C ARG A 97 0.82 -9.76 -13.49
N TYR A 98 0.79 -10.53 -12.41
CA TYR A 98 1.26 -11.92 -12.41
C TYR A 98 0.40 -12.78 -13.36
N SER A 99 -0.92 -12.79 -13.19
CA SER A 99 -1.84 -13.63 -13.96
C SER A 99 -1.93 -13.26 -15.44
N ASN A 100 -1.65 -12.00 -15.81
CA ASN A 100 -1.71 -11.54 -17.19
C ASN A 100 -0.33 -11.44 -17.87
N ASN A 101 0.74 -11.98 -17.28
CA ASN A 101 2.11 -11.90 -17.80
C ASN A 101 2.61 -10.47 -18.07
N HIS A 102 2.17 -9.49 -17.27
CA HIS A 102 2.57 -8.09 -17.34
C HIS A 102 3.70 -7.73 -16.34
N ILE A 103 4.52 -8.71 -15.96
CA ILE A 103 5.66 -8.48 -15.07
C ILE A 103 6.75 -7.66 -15.78
N HIS A 104 7.07 -8.02 -17.02
CA HIS A 104 8.12 -7.37 -17.82
C HIS A 104 7.60 -6.46 -18.94
N THR A 105 6.28 -6.46 -19.17
CA THR A 105 5.63 -5.73 -20.26
C THR A 105 4.71 -4.66 -19.71
N ARG A 106 4.31 -3.71 -20.58
CA ARG A 106 3.44 -2.60 -20.22
C ARG A 106 2.03 -3.12 -19.89
N PRO A 107 1.49 -2.87 -18.67
CA PRO A 107 0.10 -3.17 -18.35
C PRO A 107 -0.90 -2.30 -19.14
N PRO A 108 -2.17 -2.69 -19.26
CA PRO A 108 -3.20 -1.88 -19.92
C PRO A 108 -3.48 -0.57 -19.16
N ALA A 109 -4.06 0.43 -19.84
CA ALA A 109 -4.35 1.73 -19.24
C ALA A 109 -5.21 1.64 -17.96
N GLY A 110 -6.15 0.69 -17.89
CA GLY A 110 -6.98 0.46 -16.69
C GLY A 110 -6.17 0.11 -15.44
N TYR A 111 -5.03 -0.61 -15.59
CA TYR A 111 -4.12 -0.89 -14.50
C TYR A 111 -3.51 0.41 -13.94
N PHE A 112 -3.11 1.34 -14.80
CA PHE A 112 -2.52 2.62 -14.37
C PHE A 112 -3.54 3.49 -13.62
N ILE A 113 -4.76 3.58 -14.15
CA ILE A 113 -5.84 4.35 -13.52
C ILE A 113 -6.11 3.80 -12.12
N LEU A 114 -6.29 2.47 -12.01
CA LEU A 114 -6.51 1.81 -10.73
C LEU A 114 -5.31 1.96 -9.79
N GLY A 115 -4.08 1.89 -10.32
CA GLY A 115 -2.85 2.12 -9.56
C GLY A 115 -2.78 3.52 -8.95
N VAL A 116 -3.08 4.56 -9.73
CA VAL A 116 -3.11 5.96 -9.24
C VAL A 116 -4.20 6.13 -8.19
N ILE A 117 -5.40 5.60 -8.42
CA ILE A 117 -6.48 5.63 -7.41
C ILE A 117 -6.03 4.94 -6.11
N SER A 118 -5.37 3.79 -6.22
CA SER A 118 -4.87 3.04 -5.06
C SER A 118 -3.82 3.84 -4.28
N VAL A 119 -2.91 4.55 -4.97
CA VAL A 119 -1.94 5.47 -4.33
C VAL A 119 -2.67 6.60 -3.61
N CYS A 120 -3.69 7.21 -4.22
CA CYS A 120 -4.46 8.28 -3.57
C CYS A 120 -5.14 7.78 -2.28
N ILE A 121 -5.75 6.59 -2.31
CA ILE A 121 -6.38 5.98 -1.12
C ILE A 121 -5.32 5.68 -0.04
N LEU A 122 -4.17 5.13 -0.43
CA LEU A 122 -3.05 4.85 0.47
C LEU A 122 -2.58 6.11 1.20
N LEU A 123 -2.32 7.19 0.45
CA LEU A 123 -1.85 8.46 0.99
C LEU A 123 -2.90 9.14 1.87
N TYR A 124 -4.18 9.08 1.49
CA TYR A 124 -5.28 9.57 2.32
C TYR A 124 -5.40 8.78 3.62
N GLY A 125 -5.33 7.45 3.57
CA GLY A 125 -5.27 6.61 4.77
C GLY A 125 -4.05 6.93 5.64
N SER A 126 -2.91 7.28 5.04
CA SER A 126 -1.70 7.68 5.78
C SER A 126 -1.89 9.03 6.46
N HIS A 127 -2.59 9.97 5.83
CA HIS A 127 -3.00 11.23 6.46
C HIS A 127 -3.86 10.96 7.71
N LEU A 128 -4.91 10.12 7.61
CA LEU A 128 -5.72 9.73 8.77
C LEU A 128 -4.87 9.14 9.91
N GLY A 129 -3.87 8.33 9.57
CA GLY A 129 -2.93 7.76 10.55
C GLY A 129 -2.07 8.81 11.25
N ALA A 130 -1.65 9.85 10.53
CA ALA A 130 -0.92 10.97 11.13
C ALA A 130 -1.81 11.78 12.10
N GLY A 131 -3.11 11.89 11.83
CA GLY A 131 -4.08 12.47 12.76
C GLY A 131 -4.19 11.67 14.06
N LEU A 132 -4.23 10.34 13.99
CA LEU A 132 -4.22 9.47 15.18
C LEU A 132 -2.94 9.61 16.02
N ALA A 133 -1.82 9.96 15.38
CA ALA A 133 -0.56 10.24 16.06
C ALA A 133 -0.44 11.69 16.59
N GLY A 134 -1.49 12.51 16.43
CA GLY A 134 -1.52 13.89 16.93
C GLY A 134 -0.67 14.88 16.14
N HIS A 135 -0.45 14.63 14.85
CA HIS A 135 0.36 15.52 14.00
C HIS A 135 -0.42 16.73 13.44
N TYR A 136 -1.75 16.79 13.61
CA TYR A 136 -2.60 17.95 13.29
C TYR A 136 -3.97 17.85 13.98
#